data_AF-A0A3B9FKX6-F1
#
_entry.id   AF-A0A3B9FKX6-F1
#
_cell.length_a   1.000
_cell.length_b   1.000
_cell.length_c   1.000
_cell.angle_alpha   90.00
_cell.angle_beta   90.00
_cell.angle_gamma   90.00
#
_symmetry.space_group_name_H-M   'P 1'
#
loop_
_entity.id
_entity.type
_entity.pdbx_description
1 polymer ?
#
loop_
_entity_poly.entity_id
_entity_poly.type
_entity_poly.pdbx_seq_one_letter_code
_entity_poly.pdbx_strand_id
1 'polypeptide(L)' 'SRESIILEWIDFDGRPRQGRTLRHRDHQEINSFVGHVWQIKRYEDGKVSSRFKLPEKPNSQLTLLESP' A
#
# COMPACT_ATOMS: atom_id res chain seq x y z
N SER A 1 -9.67 4.15 18.66
CA SER A 1 -8.83 3.02 18.20
C SER A 1 -7.80 3.58 17.22
N ARG A 2 -6.50 3.26 17.37
CA ARG A 2 -5.49 3.72 16.39
C ARG A 2 -5.31 2.61 15.36
N GLU A 3 -6.15 2.60 14.34
CA GLU A 3 -6.05 1.63 13.24
C GLU A 3 -4.68 1.81 12.57
N SER A 4 -3.89 0.75 12.58
CA SER A 4 -2.60 0.69 11.89
C SER A 4 -2.76 -0.15 10.63
N ILE A 5 -1.98 0.18 9.61
CA ILE A 5 -1.92 -0.56 8.36
C ILE A 5 -0.54 -1.17 8.17
N ILE A 6 -0.48 -2.23 7.35
CA ILE A 6 0.75 -2.77 6.81
C ILE A 6 0.76 -2.49 5.31
N LEU A 7 1.80 -1.81 4.86
CA LEU A 7 2.07 -1.55 3.45
C LEU A 7 3.10 -2.59 2.96
N GLU A 8 2.75 -3.34 1.91
CA GLU A 8 3.61 -4.39 1.34
C GLU A 8 3.72 -4.22 -0.18
N TRP A 9 4.93 -4.37 -0.71
CA TRP A 9 5.14 -4.49 -2.15
C TRP A 9 4.84 -5.93 -2.57
N ILE A 10 4.10 -6.11 -3.66
CA ILE A 10 3.89 -7.41 -4.29
C ILE A 10 4.95 -7.58 -5.36
N ASP A 11 5.85 -8.55 -5.15
CA ASP A 11 6.90 -8.88 -6.11
C ASP A 11 6.34 -9.54 -7.38
N PHE A 12 7.19 -9.77 -8.36
CA PHE A 12 6.80 -10.33 -9.65
C PHE A 12 6.26 -11.77 -9.56
N ASP A 13 6.54 -12.48 -8.46
CA ASP A 13 6.00 -13.82 -8.18
C ASP A 13 4.65 -13.76 -7.44
N GLY A 14 4.12 -12.56 -7.21
CA GLY A 14 2.89 -12.34 -6.45
C GLY A 14 3.06 -12.44 -4.93
N ARG A 15 4.29 -12.40 -4.42
CA ARG A 15 4.57 -12.57 -2.98
C ARG A 15 4.74 -11.20 -2.30
N PRO A 16 4.22 -11.02 -1.07
CA PRO A 16 4.41 -9.80 -0.32
C PRO A 16 5.85 -9.65 0.18
N ARG A 17 6.40 -8.44 0.01
CA ARG A 17 7.77 -8.03 0.37
C ARG A 17 7.76 -6.64 0.98
N GLN A 18 8.88 -6.27 1.60
CA GLN A 18 9.14 -4.92 2.11
C GLN A 18 8.04 -4.36 3.02
N GLY A 19 7.50 -5.20 3.92
CA GLY A 19 6.46 -4.79 4.86
C GLY A 19 6.86 -3.59 5.70
N ARG A 20 5.96 -2.61 5.81
CA ARG A 20 6.08 -1.43 6.69
C ARG A 20 4.78 -1.24 7.45
N THR A 21 4.86 -1.06 8.77
CA THR A 21 3.68 -0.73 9.57
C THR A 21 3.56 0.78 9.68
N LEU A 22 2.39 1.33 9.37
CA LEU A 22 2.07 2.75 9.49
C LEU A 22 0.89 2.91 10.46
N ARG A 23 1.06 3.77 11.46
CA ARG A 23 0.00 4.17 12.37
C ARG A 23 -0.75 5.37 11.80
N HIS A 24 -1.88 5.69 12.40
CA HIS A 24 -2.59 6.93 12.08
C HIS A 24 -1.66 8.16 12.17
N ARG A 25 -1.59 8.93 11.08
CA ARG A 25 -0.71 10.11 10.86
C ARG A 25 0.77 9.81 10.61
N ASP A 26 1.16 8.55 10.52
CA ASP A 26 2.49 8.23 10.02
C ASP A 26 2.55 8.50 8.51
N HIS A 27 3.69 9.02 8.06
CA HIS A 27 4.02 9.20 6.66
C HIS A 27 5.30 8.45 6.35
N GLN A 28 5.38 7.86 5.16
CA GLN A 28 6.57 7.14 4.72
C GLN A 28 6.84 7.42 3.26
N GLU A 29 8.09 7.78 2.97
CA GLU A 29 8.60 7.80 1.60
C GLU A 29 9.12 6.40 1.26
N ILE A 30 8.81 5.93 0.05
CA ILE A 30 9.24 4.64 -0.47
C ILE A 30 10.01 4.84 -1.77
N ASN A 31 11.17 4.20 -1.87
CA ASN A 31 11.89 4.08 -3.14
C ASN A 31 11.31 2.88 -3.88
N SER A 32 10.52 3.14 -4.92
CA SER A 32 9.81 2.13 -5.69
C SER A 32 9.89 2.44 -7.18
N PHE A 33 9.63 1.44 -8.03
CA PHE A 33 9.63 1.63 -9.48
C PHE A 33 8.22 1.71 -10.06
N VAL A 34 8.12 2.31 -11.25
CA VAL A 34 6.90 2.37 -12.04
C VAL A 34 6.33 0.96 -12.22
N GLY A 35 5.01 0.84 -12.03
CA GLY A 35 4.31 -0.42 -12.20
C GLY A 35 4.42 -1.41 -11.04
N HIS A 36 5.20 -1.10 -10.00
CA HIS A 36 5.14 -1.85 -8.74
C HIS A 36 3.72 -1.84 -8.17
N VAL A 37 3.26 -3.01 -7.73
CA VAL A 37 1.98 -3.15 -7.04
C VAL A 37 2.22 -3.11 -5.54
N TRP A 38 1.52 -2.25 -4.85
CA TRP A 38 1.51 -2.17 -3.41
C TRP A 38 0.14 -2.58 -2.87
N GLN A 39 0.13 -3.23 -1.72
CA GLN A 39 -1.09 -3.57 -1.01
C GLN A 39 -1.10 -2.99 0.40
N ILE A 40 -2.29 -2.62 0.84
CA ILE A 40 -2.57 -2.16 2.20
C ILE A 40 -3.33 -3.28 2.89
N LYS A 41 -2.83 -3.69 4.06
CA LYS A 41 -3.49 -4.63 4.96
C LYS A 41 -3.83 -3.93 6.27
N ARG A 42 -4.94 -4.32 6.88
CA ARG A 42 -5.20 -3.99 8.28
C ARG A 42 -4.23 -4.74 9.17
N TYR A 43 -3.67 -4.04 10.15
CA TYR A 43 -2.75 -4.66 11.10
C TYR A 43 -3.44 -5.70 12.01
N GLU A 44 -4.71 -5.46 12.38
CA GLU A 44 -5.43 -6.26 13.37
C GLU A 44 -5.74 -7.68 12.90
N ASP A 45 -6.19 -7.85 11.66
CA ASP A 45 -6.65 -9.14 11.12
C ASP A 45 -5.90 -9.56 9.85
N GLY A 46 -4.92 -8.78 9.39
CA GLY A 46 -4.17 -9.05 8.17
C GLY A 46 -4.98 -8.95 6.88
N LYS A 47 -6.26 -8.52 6.94
CA LYS A 47 -7.14 -8.43 5.77
C LYS A 47 -6.61 -7.35 4.83
N VAL A 48 -6.46 -7.71 3.55
CA VAL A 48 -6.12 -6.74 2.50
C VAL A 48 -7.31 -5.81 2.29
N SER A 49 -7.11 -4.51 2.54
CA SER A 49 -8.13 -3.49 2.30
C SER A 49 -8.06 -2.98 0.86
N SER A 50 -6.85 -2.78 0.32
CA SER A 50 -6.65 -2.18 -1.00
C SER A 50 -5.38 -2.68 -1.68
N ARG A 51 -5.37 -2.63 -3.02
CA ARG A 51 -4.16 -2.76 -3.85
C ARG A 51 -4.10 -1.62 -4.84
N PHE A 52 -2.90 -1.14 -5.14
CA PHE A 52 -2.69 -0.10 -6.13
C PHE A 52 -1.39 -0.33 -6.90
N LYS A 53 -1.43 -0.09 -8.21
CA LYS A 53 -0.26 -0.08 -9.08
C LYS A 53 0.30 1.35 -9.07
N LEU A 54 1.60 1.50 -8.81
CA LEU A 54 2.23 2.80 -8.92
C LEU A 54 2.13 3.31 -10.36
N PRO A 55 1.79 4.59 -10.53
CA PRO A 55 1.50 5.13 -11.84
C PRO A 55 2.74 5.24 -12.71
N GLU A 56 2.51 5.26 -14.02
CA GLU A 56 3.58 5.35 -15.03
C GLU A 56 4.06 6.79 -15.25
N LYS A 57 3.26 7.78 -14.84
CA LYS A 57 3.59 9.20 -14.97
C LYS A 57 3.91 9.81 -13.59
N PRO A 58 4.90 10.71 -13.48
CA PRO A 58 5.28 11.32 -12.20
C PRO A 58 4.17 12.11 -11.51
N ASN A 59 3.20 12.61 -12.29
CA ASN A 59 2.17 13.53 -11.83
C ASN A 59 0.85 12.83 -11.46
N SER A 60 0.85 11.50 -11.48
CA SER A 60 -0.36 10.73 -11.23
C SER A 60 -0.64 10.62 -9.74
N GLN A 61 -1.89 10.85 -9.35
CA GLN A 61 -2.38 10.68 -7.99
C GLN A 61 -3.20 9.41 -7.89
N LEU A 62 -3.04 8.68 -6.78
CA LEU A 62 -3.92 7.56 -6.44
C LEU A 62 -5.10 8.10 -5.65
N THR A 63 -6.31 7.98 -6.22
CA THR A 63 -7.55 8.22 -5.50
C THR A 63 -8.18 6.86 -5.16
N LEU A 64 -8.23 6.53 -3.87
CA LEU A 64 -9.00 5.38 -3.40
C LEU A 64 -10.44 5.82 -3.25
N LEU A 65 -11.31 5.32 -4.12
CA LEU A 65 -12.76 5.52 -3.98
C LEU A 65 -13.26 4.55 -2.91
N GLU A 66 -13.87 5.06 -1.85
CA GLU A 66 -14.61 4.22 -0.91
C GLU A 66 -15.73 3.52 -1.68
N SER A 67 -15.77 2.19 -1.61
CA SER A 67 -16.92 1.46 -2.15
C SER A 67 -18.13 1.71 -1.23
N PRO A 68 -19.33 1.97 -1.80
CA PRO A 68 -20.53 2.28 -1.03
C PRO A 68 -21.01 1.13 -0.15
#